data_AF-A0A662JAW0-F1
#
_entry.id   AF-A0A662JAW0-F1
#
_cell.length_a   1.000
_cell.length_b   1.000
_cell.length_c   1.000
_cell.angle_alpha   90.00
_cell.angle_beta   90.00
_cell.angle_gamma   90.00
#
_symmetry.space_group_name_H-M   'P 1'
#
loop_
_entity.id
_entity.type
_entity.pdbx_description
1 polymer ?
#
loop_
_entity_poly.entity_id
_entity_poly.type
_entity_poly.pdbx_seq_one_letter_code
_entity_poly.pdbx_strand_id
1 'polypeptide(L)'
;MPAAFEIGRICVKTMGREAGRKCVIVDIIDENFVLVTGPKEISGVKRRRCNVKHLEPLPLKINIKRGASDEEVKKALEEAGLIEEMKKKVHPALEYLTPVSREM
;
A
#
# COMPACT_ATOMS: atom_id res chain seq x y z
N MET A 1 3.85 -3.68 -18.37
CA MET A 1 3.43 -3.31 -17.00
C MET A 1 2.42 -4.35 -16.50
N PRO A 2 2.68 -5.06 -15.39
CA PRO A 2 1.71 -6.03 -14.89
C PRO A 2 0.46 -5.31 -14.38
N ALA A 3 -0.74 -5.83 -14.70
CA ALA A 3 -2.05 -5.27 -14.38
C ALA A 3 -2.33 -5.06 -12.88
N ALA A 4 -1.38 -5.42 -12.02
CA ALA A 4 -1.48 -5.28 -10.57
C ALA A 4 -1.27 -3.83 -10.09
N PHE A 5 -0.49 -3.01 -10.81
CA PHE A 5 -0.14 -1.65 -10.38
C PHE A 5 -1.04 -0.60 -11.04
N GLU A 6 -2.20 -0.38 -10.41
CA GLU A 6 -3.19 0.61 -10.83
C GLU A 6 -3.34 1.72 -9.77
N ILE A 7 -3.87 2.86 -10.19
CA ILE A 7 -4.22 3.95 -9.27
C ILE A 7 -5.26 3.43 -8.26
N GLY A 8 -5.01 3.72 -6.97
CA GLY A 8 -5.83 3.24 -5.87
C GLY A 8 -5.51 1.83 -5.38
N ARG A 9 -4.58 1.11 -6.03
CA ARG A 9 -4.11 -0.19 -5.52
C ARG A 9 -3.32 -0.01 -4.23
N ILE A 10 -3.62 -0.82 -3.23
CA ILE A 10 -2.83 -0.89 -1.99
C ILE A 10 -1.66 -1.85 -2.20
N CYS A 11 -0.47 -1.44 -1.76
CA CYS A 11 0.75 -2.21 -1.82
C CYS A 11 1.47 -2.20 -0.47
N VAL A 12 2.23 -3.25 -0.19
CA VAL A 12 3.19 -3.30 0.93
C VAL A 12 4.58 -3.00 0.40
N LYS A 13 5.35 -2.19 1.13
CA LYS A 13 6.78 -2.05 0.86
C LYS A 13 7.52 -3.28 1.39
N THR A 14 8.19 -4.01 0.52
CA THR A 14 8.96 -5.19 0.92
C THR A 14 10.34 -4.81 1.47
N MET A 15 10.89 -3.66 1.04
CA MET A 15 12.26 -3.26 1.34
C MET A 15 12.40 -1.77 1.74
N GLY A 16 13.45 -1.45 2.50
CA GLY A 16 13.84 -0.09 2.89
C GLY A 16 13.39 0.33 4.29
N ARG A 17 13.53 1.63 4.62
CA ARG A 17 13.20 2.19 5.96
C ARG A 17 11.72 2.05 6.34
N GLU A 18 10.86 1.86 5.36
CA GLU A 18 9.42 1.69 5.51
C GLU A 18 8.98 0.27 5.14
N ALA A 19 9.91 -0.70 5.13
CA ALA A 19 9.58 -2.10 4.91
C ALA A 19 8.48 -2.55 5.88
N GLY A 20 7.54 -3.32 5.34
CA GLY A 20 6.36 -3.81 6.06
C GLY A 20 5.22 -2.82 6.24
N ARG A 21 5.34 -1.60 5.71
CA ARG A 21 4.26 -0.62 5.74
C ARG A 21 3.44 -0.66 4.46
N LYS A 22 2.14 -0.44 4.61
CA LYS A 22 1.18 -0.33 3.51
C LYS A 22 1.13 1.08 2.94
N CYS A 23 0.93 1.17 1.64
CA CYS A 23 0.83 2.42 0.90
C CYS A 23 -0.14 2.24 -0.27
N VAL A 24 -0.63 3.36 -0.81
CA VAL A 24 -1.52 3.40 -1.97
C VAL A 24 -0.80 4.06 -3.13
N ILE A 25 -1.00 3.52 -4.33
CA ILE A 25 -0.53 4.13 -5.57
C ILE A 25 -1.48 5.27 -5.94
N VAL A 26 -0.94 6.47 -6.04
CA VAL A 26 -1.69 7.69 -6.35
C VAL A 26 -1.49 8.11 -7.81
N ASP A 27 -0.31 7.82 -8.34
CA ASP A 27 0.05 8.13 -9.71
C ASP A 27 1.06 7.12 -10.26
N ILE A 28 1.05 6.95 -11.57
CA ILE A 28 2.00 6.14 -12.32
C ILE A 28 2.87 7.12 -13.09
N ILE A 29 4.17 7.13 -12.79
CA ILE A 29 5.13 8.05 -13.41
C ILE A 29 5.65 7.40 -14.69
N ASP A 30 6.23 6.20 -14.54
CA ASP A 30 6.79 5.40 -15.64
C ASP A 30 6.51 3.91 -15.40
N GLU A 31 6.96 3.03 -16.30
CA GLU A 31 6.81 1.58 -16.17
C GLU A 31 7.43 1.00 -14.88
N ASN A 32 8.50 1.63 -14.39
CA ASN A 32 9.24 1.18 -13.20
C ASN A 32 8.92 1.98 -11.94
N PHE A 33 8.28 3.14 -12.07
CA PHE A 33 8.15 4.09 -10.97
C PHE A 33 6.72 4.55 -10.77
N VAL A 34 6.28 4.48 -9.53
CA VAL A 34 4.96 4.93 -9.09
C VAL A 34 5.09 5.95 -7.97
N LEU A 35 4.11 6.85 -7.90
CA LEU A 35 3.95 7.75 -6.77
C LEU A 35 3.05 7.05 -5.75
N VAL A 36 3.60 6.82 -4.56
CA VAL A 36 2.86 6.23 -3.45
C VAL A 36 2.63 7.24 -2.35
N THR A 37 1.51 7.12 -1.66
CA THR A 37 1.24 7.83 -0.41
C THR A 37 0.72 6.85 0.64
N GLY A 38 0.99 7.13 1.90
CA GLY A 38 0.32 6.50 3.02
C GLY A 38 0.12 7.58 4.07
N PRO A 39 -1.12 8.04 4.33
CA PRO A 39 -1.37 9.16 5.22
C PRO A 39 -0.56 8.99 6.51
N LYS A 40 0.20 10.03 6.89
CA LYS A 40 1.23 9.92 7.95
C LYS A 40 0.65 9.44 9.28
N GLU A 41 -0.61 9.77 9.52
CA GLU A 41 -1.41 9.38 10.68
C GLU A 41 -1.85 7.90 10.67
N ILE A 42 -1.82 7.26 9.50
CA ILE A 42 -2.29 5.88 9.29
C ILE A 42 -1.10 4.94 9.16
N SER A 43 -0.37 4.97 8.05
CA SER A 43 0.75 4.05 7.81
C SER A 43 2.12 4.68 8.03
N GLY A 44 2.17 6.02 8.11
CA GLY A 44 3.42 6.76 8.28
C GLY A 44 4.33 6.74 7.05
N VAL A 45 3.79 6.41 5.87
CA VAL A 45 4.54 6.37 4.61
C VAL A 45 4.47 7.72 3.91
N LYS A 46 5.58 8.47 3.89
CA LYS A 46 5.59 9.77 3.21
C LYS A 46 5.33 9.62 1.71
N ARG A 47 4.57 10.56 1.15
CA ARG A 47 4.35 10.70 -0.30
C ARG A 47 5.70 10.77 -1.02
N ARG A 48 5.99 9.77 -1.85
CA ARG A 48 7.28 9.67 -2.53
C ARG A 48 7.19 8.81 -3.78
N ARG A 49 8.16 9.02 -4.68
CA ARG A 49 8.41 8.10 -5.80
C ARG A 49 9.01 6.80 -5.28
N CYS A 50 8.44 5.67 -5.67
CA CYS A 50 8.94 4.34 -5.35
C CYS A 50 9.05 3.49 -6.62
N ASN A 51 10.05 2.61 -6.63
CA ASN A 51 10.19 1.61 -7.68
C ASN A 51 9.16 0.48 -7.43
N VAL A 52 8.47 0.06 -8.48
CA VAL A 52 7.48 -1.04 -8.42
C VAL A 52 8.10 -2.36 -7.95
N LYS A 53 9.40 -2.58 -8.15
CA LYS A 53 10.13 -3.78 -7.68
C LYS A 53 10.17 -3.91 -6.15
N HIS A 54 9.99 -2.81 -5.41
CA HIS A 54 10.01 -2.81 -3.94
C HIS A 54 8.60 -2.82 -3.34
N LEU A 55 7.59 -2.97 -4.19
CA LEU A 55 6.20 -2.93 -3.83
C LEU A 55 5.57 -4.28 -4.17
N GLU A 56 4.83 -4.81 -3.22
CA GLU A 56 4.03 -6.00 -3.42
C GLU A 56 2.55 -5.60 -3.41
N PRO A 57 1.83 -5.78 -4.52
CA PRO A 57 0.43 -5.38 -4.63
C PRO A 57 -0.47 -6.32 -3.82
N LEU A 58 -1.41 -5.75 -3.07
CA LEU A 58 -2.44 -6.49 -2.35
C LEU A 58 -3.71 -6.62 -3.19
N PRO A 59 -4.60 -7.58 -2.90
CA PRO A 59 -5.90 -7.68 -3.59
C PRO A 59 -6.82 -6.47 -3.31
N LEU A 60 -6.49 -5.65 -2.30
CA LEU A 60 -7.25 -4.48 -1.91
C LEU A 60 -7.04 -3.29 -2.86
N LYS A 61 -8.12 -2.58 -3.15
CA LYS A 61 -8.15 -1.38 -4.00
C LYS A 61 -9.11 -0.37 -3.39
N ILE A 62 -8.73 0.90 -3.45
CA ILE A 62 -9.61 2.03 -3.16
C ILE A 62 -9.86 2.81 -4.45
N ASN A 63 -11.01 3.47 -4.53
CA ASN A 63 -11.35 4.27 -5.69
C ASN A 63 -10.87 5.72 -5.48
N ILE A 64 -9.81 6.12 -6.18
CA ILE A 64 -9.27 7.48 -6.12
C ILE A 64 -8.94 7.98 -7.52
N LYS A 65 -8.94 9.30 -7.69
CA LYS A 65 -8.50 9.93 -8.93
C LYS A 65 -6.98 9.97 -9.01
N ARG A 66 -6.45 10.05 -10.23
CA ARG A 66 -5.03 10.25 -10.48
C ARG A 66 -4.55 11.52 -9.78
N GLY A 67 -3.46 11.42 -9.03
CA GLY A 67 -2.87 12.56 -8.35
C GLY A 67 -3.59 12.99 -7.07
N ALA A 68 -4.52 12.18 -6.55
CA ALA A 68 -5.30 12.49 -5.34
C ALA A 68 -4.46 13.03 -4.18
N SER A 69 -5.05 13.96 -3.43
CA SER A 69 -4.44 14.58 -2.25
C SER A 69 -4.38 13.59 -1.08
N ASP A 70 -3.51 13.82 -0.10
CA ASP A 70 -3.43 12.93 1.07
C ASP A 70 -4.75 12.89 1.86
N GLU A 71 -5.52 13.99 1.85
CA GLU A 71 -6.87 14.08 2.41
C GLU A 71 -7.89 13.21 1.66
N GLU A 72 -7.86 13.21 0.32
CA GLU A 72 -8.76 12.40 -0.50
C GLU A 72 -8.46 10.91 -0.31
N VAL A 73 -7.17 10.55 -0.25
CA VAL A 73 -6.76 9.18 0.04
C VAL A 73 -7.22 8.77 1.45
N LYS A 74 -7.13 9.65 2.44
CA LYS A 74 -7.63 9.39 3.80
C LYS A 74 -9.14 9.13 3.80
N LYS A 75 -9.93 9.97 3.13
CA LYS A 75 -11.38 9.77 2.98
C LYS A 75 -11.73 8.46 2.28
N ALA A 76 -11.05 8.15 1.17
CA ALA A 76 -11.29 6.90 0.45
C ALA A 76 -10.91 5.65 1.27
N LEU A 77 -9.90 5.76 2.15
CA LEU A 77 -9.55 4.69 3.10
C LEU A 77 -10.56 4.55 4.23
N GLU A 78 -11.12 5.67 4.71
CA GLU A 78 -12.21 5.72 5.68
C GLU A 78 -13.48 5.06 5.12
N GLU A 79 -13.90 5.45 3.92
CA GLU A 79 -15.05 4.89 3.20
C GLU A 79 -14.88 3.38 2.93
N ALA A 80 -13.66 2.95 2.61
CA ALA A 80 -13.35 1.54 2.39
C ALA A 80 -13.21 0.74 3.71
N GLY A 81 -13.18 1.40 4.88
CA GLY A 81 -12.96 0.74 6.17
C GLY A 81 -11.56 0.11 6.32
N LEU A 82 -10.58 0.55 5.53
CA LEU A 82 -9.25 -0.08 5.45
C LEU A 82 -8.20 0.58 6.35
N ILE A 83 -8.58 1.56 7.17
CA ILE A 83 -7.65 2.31 8.04
C ILE A 83 -6.89 1.39 8.98
N GLU A 84 -7.60 0.48 9.66
CA GLU A 84 -6.99 -0.47 10.60
C GLU A 84 -6.00 -1.39 9.89
N GLU A 85 -6.41 -1.88 8.73
CA GLU A 85 -5.60 -2.78 7.92
C GLU A 85 -4.32 -2.10 7.44
N MET A 86 -4.38 -0.80 7.19
CA MET A 86 -3.25 0.02 6.74
C MET A 86 -2.31 0.43 7.88
N LYS A 87 -2.79 0.45 9.13
CA LYS A 87 -1.98 0.63 10.34
C LYS A 87 -1.17 -0.62 10.70
N LYS A 88 -1.70 -1.81 10.39
CA LYS A 88 -0.98 -3.07 10.61
C LYS A 88 0.31 -3.09 9.80
N LYS A 89 1.42 -3.31 10.50
CA LYS A 89 2.72 -3.57 9.87
C LYS A 89 2.84 -5.06 9.59
N VAL A 90 3.27 -5.37 8.39
CA VAL A 90 3.52 -6.74 7.95
C VAL A 90 5.03 -6.94 7.95
N HIS A 91 5.58 -7.81 8.79
CA HIS A 91 7.03 -8.06 8.73
C HIS A 91 7.30 -9.06 7.59
N PRO A 92 8.04 -8.68 6.53
CA PRO A 92 8.25 -9.57 5.37
C PRO A 92 8.96 -10.90 5.73
N ALA A 93 9.54 -11.02 6.92
CA ALA A 93 10.25 -12.20 7.39
C ALA A 93 9.41 -13.20 8.24
N LEU A 94 8.13 -12.91 8.57
CA LEU A 94 7.37 -13.73 9.53
C LEU A 94 6.05 -14.31 9.01
N GLU A 95 5.52 -13.84 7.88
CA GLU A 95 4.20 -14.30 7.38
C GLU A 95 4.24 -15.70 6.74
N TYR A 96 5.42 -16.20 6.37
CA TYR A 96 5.62 -17.58 5.90
C TYR A 96 5.76 -18.61 7.04
N LEU A 97 5.91 -18.18 8.30
CA LEU A 97 6.13 -19.08 9.46
C LEU A 97 4.91 -19.30 10.34
N THR A 98 3.80 -18.59 10.11
CA THR A 98 2.52 -18.96 10.70
C THR A 98 1.73 -19.75 9.66
N PRO A 99 1.88 -21.09 9.59
CA PRO A 99 0.82 -21.88 9.01
C PRO A 99 -0.43 -21.49 9.80
N VAL A 100 -1.45 -21.06 9.07
CA VAL A 100 -2.84 -20.99 9.50
C VAL A 100 -3.02 -22.03 10.60
N SER A 101 -3.23 -21.57 11.84
CA SER A 101 -3.70 -22.45 12.90
C SER A 101 -4.94 -23.11 12.34
N ARG A 102 -4.75 -24.33 11.90
CA ARG A 102 -5.77 -25.25 11.44
C ARG A 102 -6.74 -25.30 12.62
N GLU A 103 -7.88 -24.64 12.49
CA GLU A 103 -8.98 -24.88 13.42
C GLU A 103 -9.39 -26.34 13.24
N MET A 104 -8.97 -27.17 14.20
CA MET A 104 -9.63 -28.39 14.63
C MET A 104 -9.11 -28.78 16.01
#